data_AF-A0A2D2H6V6-F1
#
_entry.id   AF-A0A2D2H6V6-F1
#
_cell.length_a   1.000
_cell.length_b   1.000
_cell.length_c   1.000
_cell.angle_alpha   90.00
_cell.angle_beta   90.00
_cell.angle_gamma   90.00
#
_symmetry.space_group_name_H-M   'P 1'
#
loop_
_entity.id
_entity.type
_entity.pdbx_description
1 polymer ?
#
loop_
_entity_poly.entity_id
_entity_poly.type
_entity_poly.pdbx_seq_one_letter_code
_entity_poly.pdbx_strand_id
1 'polypeptide(L)'
;MFTNLSRFAARLHGWRLLAASALLGALTALALAPLHLVPVLWLTLPGLLLLLDVAPGRWRALAVGWAWGWGFQVAGLYWITEAILVEADRLWWAVPLAVPALALPMGAFTILPALAAWASPPGWRRVLAFAGAWTGAEMLKGWAFTGFPWNLLGSAWAFDALPVQGAAWIGAYGLSLVTVLLACAPLLGRRGMAGALAGLAGFGLLGVWRLQQDAPPDQPVTLVLVQGNIAQQLKWDPASRWAIFRRYLDLTKQGTARAVEAAPPGNRIVAVWPETASPFLLAQDPDARRYVAETLPPGGILLGGTDRAEFGPDRSLRAVYNSLVGVDSEGELLGGYDKSHLVPFGEYMPLSGLLPLRVIRGGMDFSAGTGPVTLRLGGLPGFSPLICYEVIFPGAVVLQRDRPDWMLNITNDAWFGQSAGPYQHLAAARLRAVEEGLPLARAAQTGISAVFDSQGRERAHLGLGLMGAVTTPLPGRLPPTLFSKTGLWGPGLLALICFLTGFRRWKPKIVLENPGEMI
;
A
#
# COMPACT_ATOMS: atom_id res chain seq x y z
N MET A 1 -9.55 -28.77 -18.97
CA MET A 1 -8.78 -28.30 -17.81
C MET A 1 -9.56 -28.44 -16.50
N PHE A 2 -10.66 -27.71 -16.29
CA PHE A 2 -11.40 -27.73 -15.01
C PHE A 2 -11.95 -29.11 -14.60
N THR A 3 -12.35 -29.98 -15.54
CA THR A 3 -12.79 -31.36 -15.25
C THR A 3 -11.69 -32.26 -14.70
N ASN A 4 -10.42 -32.02 -15.08
CA ASN A 4 -9.29 -32.77 -14.53
C ASN A 4 -8.88 -32.23 -13.16
N LEU A 5 -8.95 -30.90 -12.98
CA LEU A 5 -8.72 -30.24 -11.69
C LEU A 5 -9.76 -30.64 -10.64
N SER A 6 -11.05 -30.77 -11.01
CA SER A 6 -12.09 -31.23 -10.08
C SER A 6 -11.88 -32.68 -9.66
N ARG A 7 -11.50 -33.57 -10.59
CA ARG A 7 -11.13 -34.96 -10.28
C ARG A 7 -9.90 -35.07 -9.38
N PHE A 8 -8.92 -34.19 -9.57
CA PHE A 8 -7.74 -34.11 -8.70
C PHE A 8 -8.13 -33.63 -7.30
N ALA A 9 -8.91 -32.54 -7.19
CA ALA A 9 -9.41 -32.01 -5.93
C ALA A 9 -10.20 -33.07 -5.14
N ALA A 10 -11.01 -33.89 -5.81
CA ALA A 10 -11.78 -34.97 -5.19
C ALA A 10 -10.93 -36.06 -4.51
N ARG A 11 -9.61 -36.13 -4.82
CA ARG A 11 -8.67 -37.07 -4.18
C ARG A 11 -7.95 -36.46 -2.98
N LEU A 12 -8.13 -35.17 -2.72
CA LEU A 12 -7.46 -34.45 -1.63
C LEU A 12 -8.31 -34.51 -0.36
N HIS A 13 -7.77 -35.15 0.67
CA HIS A 13 -8.38 -35.22 2.00
C HIS A 13 -7.36 -34.86 3.08
N GLY A 14 -7.85 -34.52 4.27
CA GLY A 14 -6.99 -34.22 5.42
C GLY A 14 -5.93 -33.15 5.13
N TRP A 15 -4.71 -33.33 5.59
CA TRP A 15 -3.64 -32.33 5.43
C TRP A 15 -3.32 -31.99 3.96
N ARG A 16 -3.50 -32.93 3.02
CA ARG A 16 -3.22 -32.70 1.58
C ARG A 16 -4.12 -31.62 0.98
N LEU A 17 -5.37 -31.56 1.40
CA LEU A 17 -6.31 -30.51 0.98
C LEU A 17 -5.87 -29.14 1.48
N LEU A 18 -5.43 -29.06 2.74
CA LEU A 18 -4.97 -27.80 3.34
C LEU A 18 -3.66 -27.34 2.71
N ALA A 19 -2.72 -28.26 2.47
CA ALA A 19 -1.46 -27.97 1.79
C ALA A 19 -1.68 -27.47 0.35
N ALA A 20 -2.57 -28.11 -0.41
CA ALA A 20 -2.94 -27.63 -1.75
C ALA A 20 -3.60 -26.25 -1.70
N SER A 21 -4.46 -26.01 -0.70
CA SER A 21 -5.07 -24.69 -0.49
C SER A 21 -4.03 -23.61 -0.21
N ALA A 22 -3.11 -23.87 0.72
CA ALA A 22 -2.01 -22.97 1.04
C ALA A 22 -1.09 -22.72 -0.16
N LEU A 23 -0.81 -23.74 -0.97
CA LEU A 23 -0.01 -23.58 -2.19
C LEU A 23 -0.71 -22.67 -3.21
N LEU A 24 -2.02 -22.84 -3.45
CA LEU A 24 -2.77 -21.93 -4.33
C LEU A 24 -2.78 -20.50 -3.78
N GLY A 25 -2.89 -20.35 -2.47
CA GLY A 25 -2.70 -19.08 -1.79
C GLY A 25 -1.35 -18.47 -2.10
N ALA A 26 -0.27 -19.20 -1.85
CA ALA A 26 1.10 -18.74 -2.08
C ALA A 26 1.34 -18.34 -3.54
N LEU A 27 0.86 -19.14 -4.51
CA LEU A 27 0.94 -18.82 -5.94
C LEU A 27 0.18 -17.53 -6.31
N THR A 28 -0.84 -17.15 -5.54
CA THR A 28 -1.59 -15.91 -5.78
C THR A 28 -0.74 -14.67 -5.53
N ALA A 29 0.28 -14.76 -4.67
CA ALA A 29 1.22 -13.65 -4.45
C ALA A 29 2.01 -13.27 -5.71
N LEU A 30 2.17 -14.19 -6.68
CA LEU A 30 2.82 -13.91 -7.96
C LEU A 30 2.06 -12.88 -8.82
N ALA A 31 0.77 -12.67 -8.56
CA ALA A 31 -0.02 -11.63 -9.22
C ALA A 31 0.33 -10.22 -8.74
N LEU A 32 0.95 -10.09 -7.57
CA LEU A 32 1.32 -8.80 -6.99
C LEU A 32 2.66 -8.33 -7.54
N ALA A 33 2.97 -7.05 -7.27
CA ALA A 33 4.28 -6.50 -7.57
C ALA A 33 5.39 -7.29 -6.85
N PRO A 34 6.57 -7.46 -7.46
CA PRO A 34 7.00 -6.92 -8.75
C PRO A 34 6.62 -7.78 -9.97
N LEU A 35 6.08 -8.98 -9.76
CA LEU A 35 5.92 -9.97 -10.82
C LEU A 35 4.72 -9.72 -11.73
N HIS A 36 3.61 -9.22 -11.16
CA HIS A 36 2.39 -8.90 -11.91
C HIS A 36 1.90 -10.05 -12.83
N LEU A 37 2.08 -11.31 -12.42
CA LEU A 37 1.60 -12.49 -13.13
C LEU A 37 0.09 -12.68 -12.92
N VAL A 38 -0.70 -11.66 -13.26
CA VAL A 38 -2.17 -11.61 -13.10
C VAL A 38 -2.89 -12.87 -13.63
N PRO A 39 -2.47 -13.51 -14.75
CA PRO A 39 -3.10 -14.74 -15.22
C PRO A 39 -3.10 -15.89 -14.21
N VAL A 40 -2.20 -15.90 -13.20
CA VAL A 40 -2.20 -16.91 -12.14
C VAL A 40 -3.52 -16.93 -11.36
N LEU A 41 -4.22 -15.80 -11.28
CA LEU A 41 -5.51 -15.67 -10.60
C LEU A 41 -6.61 -16.53 -11.25
N TRP A 42 -6.51 -16.81 -12.56
CA TRP A 42 -7.44 -17.70 -13.28
C TRP A 42 -7.27 -19.17 -12.88
N LEU A 43 -6.19 -19.50 -12.18
CA LEU A 43 -5.96 -20.81 -11.60
C LEU A 43 -6.27 -20.82 -10.10
N THR A 44 -5.73 -19.86 -9.34
CA THR A 44 -5.72 -19.93 -7.88
C THR A 44 -7.06 -19.63 -7.22
N LEU A 45 -7.82 -18.65 -7.74
CA LEU A 45 -9.14 -18.31 -7.21
C LEU A 45 -10.21 -19.34 -7.61
N PRO A 46 -10.31 -19.77 -8.89
CA PRO A 46 -11.13 -20.92 -9.25
C PRO A 46 -10.72 -22.20 -8.52
N GLY A 47 -9.42 -22.41 -8.33
CA GLY A 47 -8.88 -23.54 -7.58
C GLY A 47 -9.39 -23.57 -6.15
N LEU A 48 -9.38 -22.45 -5.44
CA LEU A 48 -9.99 -22.35 -4.10
C LEU A 48 -11.47 -22.75 -4.11
N LEU A 49 -12.26 -22.26 -5.06
CA LEU A 49 -13.67 -22.62 -5.17
C LEU A 49 -13.89 -24.12 -5.41
N LEU A 50 -13.04 -24.75 -6.22
CA LEU A 50 -13.07 -26.21 -6.44
C LEU A 50 -12.64 -27.00 -5.19
N LEU A 51 -11.67 -26.51 -4.41
CA LEU A 51 -11.30 -27.13 -3.14
C LEU A 51 -12.41 -27.03 -2.10
N LEU A 52 -13.23 -25.97 -2.14
CA LEU A 52 -14.40 -25.83 -1.28
C LEU A 52 -15.54 -26.80 -1.63
N ASP A 53 -15.66 -27.24 -2.89
CA ASP A 53 -16.66 -28.25 -3.30
C ASP A 53 -16.40 -29.63 -2.69
N VAL A 54 -15.14 -29.93 -2.35
CA VAL A 54 -14.73 -31.21 -1.74
C VAL A 54 -14.52 -31.10 -0.22
N ALA A 55 -14.82 -29.93 0.36
CA ALA A 55 -14.71 -29.68 1.80
C ALA A 55 -16.02 -30.08 2.53
N PRO A 56 -16.03 -31.17 3.33
CA PRO A 56 -17.22 -31.54 4.09
C PRO A 56 -17.51 -30.54 5.21
N GLY A 57 -18.62 -29.82 5.10
CA GLY A 57 -19.12 -28.95 6.16
C GLY A 57 -18.40 -27.60 6.31
N ARG A 58 -18.99 -26.72 7.12
CA ARG A 58 -18.52 -25.33 7.33
C ARG A 58 -17.13 -25.24 7.95
N TRP A 59 -16.79 -26.14 8.88
CA TRP A 59 -15.49 -26.13 9.57
C TRP A 59 -14.34 -26.45 8.63
N ARG A 60 -14.60 -27.33 7.66
CA ARG A 60 -13.61 -27.66 6.65
C ARG A 60 -13.45 -26.55 5.62
N ALA A 61 -14.56 -25.92 5.21
CA ALA A 61 -14.51 -24.74 4.35
C ALA A 61 -13.74 -23.59 5.01
N LEU A 62 -13.93 -23.37 6.32
CA LEU A 62 -13.16 -22.44 7.12
C LEU A 62 -11.67 -22.77 7.07
N ALA A 63 -11.29 -24.01 7.35
CA ALA A 63 -9.89 -24.43 7.34
C ALA A 63 -9.23 -24.31 5.95
N VAL A 64 -9.97 -24.63 4.88
CA VAL A 64 -9.50 -24.48 3.49
C VAL A 64 -9.29 -23.01 3.14
N GLY A 65 -10.27 -22.16 3.44
CA GLY A 65 -10.19 -20.71 3.23
C GLY A 65 -9.05 -20.07 4.00
N TRP A 66 -8.91 -20.43 5.28
CA TRP A 66 -7.81 -19.97 6.13
C TRP A 66 -6.46 -20.43 5.62
N ALA A 67 -6.28 -21.71 5.27
CA ALA A 67 -5.02 -22.23 4.76
C ALA A 67 -4.60 -21.53 3.46
N TRP A 68 -5.56 -21.27 2.57
CA TRP A 68 -5.33 -20.47 1.36
C TRP A 68 -4.86 -19.05 1.72
N GLY A 69 -5.56 -18.38 2.63
CA GLY A 69 -5.21 -17.02 3.06
C GLY A 69 -3.83 -16.96 3.69
N TRP A 70 -3.53 -17.92 4.56
CA TRP A 70 -2.25 -18.04 5.22
C TRP A 70 -1.12 -18.19 4.19
N GLY A 71 -1.25 -19.11 3.23
CA GLY A 71 -0.26 -19.25 2.15
C GLY A 71 -0.07 -17.98 1.32
N PHE A 72 -1.17 -17.29 0.99
CA PHE A 72 -1.12 -16.01 0.27
C PHE A 72 -0.38 -14.93 1.05
N GLN A 73 -0.62 -14.81 2.36
CA GLN A 73 0.03 -13.80 3.18
C GLN A 73 1.48 -14.15 3.50
N VAL A 74 1.83 -15.43 3.72
CA VAL A 74 3.23 -15.86 3.87
C VAL A 74 4.05 -15.50 2.64
N ALA A 75 3.57 -15.87 1.44
CA ALA A 75 4.28 -15.59 0.20
C ALA A 75 4.24 -14.10 -0.18
N GLY A 76 3.15 -13.39 0.13
CA GLY A 76 2.98 -11.98 -0.21
C GLY A 76 3.71 -11.01 0.73
N LEU A 77 3.99 -11.43 1.98
CA LEU A 77 4.62 -10.62 3.03
C LEU A 77 5.99 -11.15 3.47
N TYR A 78 6.59 -12.08 2.74
CA TYR A 78 7.89 -12.67 3.09
C TYR A 78 8.97 -11.60 3.36
N TRP A 79 8.89 -10.47 2.64
CA TRP A 79 9.82 -9.35 2.73
C TRP A 79 9.81 -8.65 4.10
N ILE A 80 8.79 -8.84 4.95
CA ILE A 80 8.80 -8.32 6.33
C ILE A 80 9.97 -8.92 7.13
N THR A 81 10.46 -10.10 6.72
CA THR A 81 11.66 -10.71 7.30
C THR A 81 12.88 -9.78 7.19
N GLU A 82 12.98 -8.96 6.15
CA GLU A 82 14.08 -7.98 5.97
C GLU A 82 14.14 -6.98 7.13
N ALA A 83 12.99 -6.53 7.63
CA ALA A 83 12.94 -5.61 8.77
C ALA A 83 13.52 -6.24 10.04
N ILE A 84 13.34 -7.55 10.21
CA ILE A 84 13.88 -8.32 11.34
C ILE A 84 15.38 -8.58 11.17
N LEU A 85 15.82 -8.82 9.93
CA LEU A 85 17.23 -9.02 9.61
C LEU A 85 18.09 -7.79 9.89
N VAL A 86 17.51 -6.58 9.87
CA VAL A 86 18.19 -5.34 10.33
C VAL A 86 18.67 -5.45 11.78
N GLU A 87 17.97 -6.21 12.62
CA GLU A 87 18.29 -6.47 14.03
C GLU A 87 18.56 -7.96 14.30
N ALA A 88 19.14 -8.67 13.32
CA ALA A 88 19.41 -10.10 13.44
C ALA A 88 20.29 -10.43 14.67
N ASP A 89 21.18 -9.52 15.10
CA ASP A 89 21.98 -9.65 16.31
C ASP A 89 21.13 -9.89 17.57
N ARG A 90 19.92 -9.33 17.62
CA ARG A 90 18.98 -9.47 18.74
C ARG A 90 17.81 -10.40 18.43
N LEU A 91 17.33 -10.42 17.20
CA LEU A 91 16.05 -11.01 16.78
C LEU A 91 16.21 -12.19 15.80
N TRP A 92 17.39 -12.78 15.65
CA TRP A 92 17.62 -13.92 14.73
C TRP A 92 16.59 -15.06 14.91
N TRP A 93 16.17 -15.34 16.15
CA TRP A 93 15.22 -16.41 16.46
C TRP A 93 13.81 -16.13 15.92
N ALA A 94 13.45 -14.86 15.71
CA ALA A 94 12.15 -14.45 15.20
C ALA A 94 12.07 -14.54 13.67
N VAL A 95 13.20 -14.57 12.97
CA VAL A 95 13.30 -14.61 11.49
C VAL A 95 12.41 -15.70 10.86
N PRO A 96 12.49 -16.99 11.25
CA PRO A 96 11.65 -18.02 10.65
C PRO A 96 10.18 -17.98 11.12
N LEU A 97 9.86 -17.21 12.17
CA LEU A 97 8.55 -17.27 12.84
C LEU A 97 7.67 -16.07 12.54
N ALA A 98 8.24 -14.88 12.35
CA ALA A 98 7.48 -13.64 12.35
C ALA A 98 6.50 -13.53 11.17
N VAL A 99 6.94 -13.85 9.96
CA VAL A 99 6.03 -13.83 8.79
C VAL A 99 4.96 -14.92 8.89
N PRO A 100 5.30 -16.19 9.16
CA PRO A 100 4.28 -17.22 9.40
C PRO A 100 3.27 -16.83 10.49
N ALA A 101 3.73 -16.22 11.59
CA ALA A 101 2.90 -15.79 12.70
C ALA A 101 1.99 -14.61 12.32
N LEU A 102 2.52 -13.58 11.65
CA LEU A 102 1.73 -12.45 11.14
C LEU A 102 0.68 -12.91 10.11
N ALA A 103 1.04 -13.90 9.29
CA ALA A 103 0.15 -14.46 8.29
C ALA A 103 -1.03 -15.24 8.91
N LEU A 104 -0.96 -15.71 10.16
CA LEU A 104 -2.06 -16.43 10.82
C LEU A 104 -3.34 -15.58 10.92
N PRO A 105 -3.33 -14.38 11.56
CA PRO A 105 -4.50 -13.51 11.59
C PRO A 105 -4.81 -12.90 10.21
N MET A 106 -3.81 -12.59 9.40
CA MET A 106 -4.05 -12.02 8.05
C MET A 106 -4.73 -13.02 7.12
N GLY A 107 -4.40 -14.31 7.23
CA GLY A 107 -5.07 -15.39 6.51
C GLY A 107 -6.50 -15.65 6.99
N ALA A 108 -6.88 -15.20 8.19
CA ALA A 108 -8.26 -15.36 8.67
C ALA A 108 -9.27 -14.53 7.89
N PHE A 109 -8.87 -13.43 7.26
CA PHE A 109 -9.79 -12.62 6.44
C PHE A 109 -10.35 -13.40 5.24
N THR A 110 -9.64 -14.38 4.70
CA THR A 110 -10.14 -15.21 3.58
C THR A 110 -11.14 -16.28 4.01
N ILE A 111 -11.36 -16.47 5.32
CA ILE A 111 -12.44 -17.32 5.84
C ILE A 111 -13.80 -16.78 5.39
N LEU A 112 -14.00 -15.46 5.43
CA LEU A 112 -15.28 -14.82 5.07
C LEU A 112 -15.70 -15.14 3.62
N PRO A 113 -14.86 -14.88 2.59
CA PRO A 113 -15.22 -15.27 1.23
C PRO A 113 -15.33 -16.79 1.04
N ALA A 114 -14.49 -17.60 1.70
CA ALA A 114 -14.58 -19.05 1.60
C ALA A 114 -15.90 -19.60 2.16
N LEU A 115 -16.36 -19.12 3.32
CA LEU A 115 -17.64 -19.49 3.90
C LEU A 115 -18.82 -18.98 3.05
N ALA A 116 -18.72 -17.76 2.50
CA ALA A 116 -19.73 -17.24 1.59
C ALA A 116 -19.85 -18.10 0.33
N ALA A 117 -18.73 -18.55 -0.24
CA ALA A 117 -18.71 -19.45 -1.38
C ALA A 117 -19.26 -20.85 -1.06
N TRP A 118 -18.88 -21.41 0.09
CA TRP A 118 -19.37 -22.72 0.55
C TRP A 118 -20.89 -22.69 0.81
N ALA A 119 -21.37 -21.61 1.42
CA ALA A 119 -22.78 -21.40 1.70
C ALA A 119 -23.54 -20.87 0.48
N SER A 120 -22.99 -20.75 -0.72
CA SER A 120 -23.75 -20.26 -1.87
C SER A 120 -23.97 -21.35 -2.92
N PRO A 121 -25.11 -21.31 -3.64
CA PRO A 121 -25.40 -22.30 -4.67
C PRO A 121 -24.34 -22.24 -5.79
N PRO A 122 -23.92 -23.39 -6.36
CA PRO A 122 -22.94 -23.43 -7.43
C PRO A 122 -23.31 -22.53 -8.63
N GLY A 123 -22.29 -22.10 -9.37
CA GLY A 123 -22.44 -21.25 -10.56
C GLY A 123 -22.26 -19.76 -10.27
N TRP A 124 -22.94 -18.90 -11.03
CA TRP A 124 -22.71 -17.45 -11.02
C TRP A 124 -23.01 -16.81 -9.67
N ARG A 125 -23.98 -17.34 -8.93
CA ARG A 125 -24.34 -16.88 -7.59
C ARG A 125 -23.21 -17.04 -6.59
N ARG A 126 -22.52 -18.18 -6.62
CA ARG A 126 -21.33 -18.42 -5.80
C ARG A 126 -20.22 -17.45 -6.14
N VAL A 127 -20.00 -17.16 -7.42
CA VAL A 127 -18.98 -16.18 -7.84
C VAL A 127 -19.29 -14.78 -7.29
N LEU A 128 -20.55 -14.34 -7.36
CA LEU A 128 -20.95 -13.04 -6.79
C LEU A 128 -20.84 -12.99 -5.26
N ALA A 129 -21.29 -14.04 -4.57
CA ALA A 129 -21.19 -14.14 -3.11
C ALA A 129 -19.72 -14.11 -2.65
N PHE A 130 -18.87 -14.89 -3.32
CA PHE A 130 -17.43 -14.95 -3.08
C PHE A 130 -16.78 -13.59 -3.31
N ALA A 131 -17.03 -12.95 -4.46
CA ALA A 131 -16.42 -11.67 -4.81
C ALA A 131 -16.86 -10.54 -3.86
N GLY A 132 -18.16 -10.45 -3.54
CA GLY A 132 -18.66 -9.47 -2.58
C GLY A 132 -18.08 -9.65 -1.17
N ALA A 133 -18.03 -10.90 -0.69
CA ALA A 133 -17.40 -11.22 0.60
C ALA A 133 -15.88 -10.99 0.60
N TRP A 134 -15.20 -11.20 -0.53
CA TRP A 134 -13.77 -10.95 -0.68
C TRP A 134 -13.47 -9.47 -0.49
N THR A 135 -14.16 -8.61 -1.22
CA THR A 135 -14.00 -7.16 -1.09
C THR A 135 -14.34 -6.69 0.31
N GLY A 136 -15.44 -7.19 0.91
CA GLY A 136 -15.77 -6.90 2.30
C GLY A 136 -14.68 -7.32 3.29
N ALA A 137 -14.06 -8.48 3.08
CA ALA A 137 -12.95 -8.95 3.91
C ALA A 137 -11.68 -8.11 3.75
N GLU A 138 -11.34 -7.67 2.54
CA GLU A 138 -10.23 -6.74 2.33
C GLU A 138 -10.48 -5.38 2.97
N MET A 139 -11.70 -4.84 2.86
CA MET A 139 -12.08 -3.59 3.52
C MET A 139 -12.02 -3.74 5.04
N LEU A 140 -12.49 -4.86 5.57
CA LEU A 140 -12.39 -5.16 7.00
C LEU A 140 -10.92 -5.27 7.44
N LYS A 141 -10.05 -5.90 6.64
CA LYS A 141 -8.60 -5.97 6.91
C LYS A 141 -7.94 -4.59 6.92
N GLY A 142 -8.41 -3.67 6.09
CA GLY A 142 -7.93 -2.28 6.07
C GLY A 142 -8.40 -1.42 7.23
N TRP A 143 -9.41 -1.86 7.99
CA TRP A 143 -10.01 -1.11 9.11
C TRP A 143 -9.80 -1.75 10.48
N ALA A 144 -9.86 -3.08 10.58
CA ALA A 144 -9.79 -3.80 11.85
C ALA A 144 -8.47 -3.54 12.58
N PHE A 145 -8.53 -3.39 13.91
CA PHE A 145 -7.42 -2.94 14.75
C PHE A 145 -6.91 -1.56 14.29
N THR A 146 -5.72 -1.49 13.71
CA THR A 146 -5.16 -0.28 13.09
C THR A 146 -5.11 -0.34 11.57
N GLY A 147 -5.63 -1.42 10.97
CA GLY A 147 -5.65 -1.66 9.54
C GLY A 147 -4.32 -2.12 8.95
N PHE A 148 -4.38 -3.07 8.00
CA PHE A 148 -3.26 -3.51 7.18
C PHE A 148 -3.71 -3.83 5.75
N PRO A 149 -4.06 -2.81 4.93
CA PRO A 149 -4.57 -3.00 3.57
C PRO A 149 -3.45 -3.34 2.56
N TRP A 150 -2.51 -4.21 2.95
CA TRP A 150 -1.49 -4.76 2.08
C TRP A 150 -2.01 -5.98 1.30
N ASN A 151 -1.42 -6.30 0.14
CA ASN A 151 -1.82 -7.42 -0.71
C ASN A 151 -3.30 -7.37 -1.15
N LEU A 152 -3.81 -6.19 -1.51
CA LEU A 152 -5.12 -6.08 -2.16
C LEU A 152 -5.03 -6.66 -3.58
N LEU A 153 -5.97 -7.50 -3.99
CA LEU A 153 -5.94 -8.04 -5.35
C LEU A 153 -6.10 -6.95 -6.44
N GLY A 154 -6.69 -5.80 -6.10
CA GLY A 154 -6.76 -4.64 -6.97
C GLY A 154 -5.40 -4.04 -7.33
N SER A 155 -4.37 -4.20 -6.47
CA SER A 155 -3.02 -3.68 -6.76
C SER A 155 -2.22 -4.55 -7.72
N ALA A 156 -2.69 -5.77 -8.04
CA ALA A 156 -2.10 -6.62 -9.07
C ALA A 156 -2.03 -5.91 -10.43
N TRP A 157 -2.95 -4.98 -10.70
CA TRP A 157 -3.03 -4.20 -11.93
C TRP A 157 -2.09 -2.99 -11.96
N ALA A 158 -1.46 -2.59 -10.85
CA ALA A 158 -0.72 -1.34 -10.77
C ALA A 158 0.66 -1.33 -11.47
N PHE A 159 0.92 -2.25 -12.39
CA PHE A 159 2.13 -2.29 -13.21
C PHE A 159 2.20 -1.16 -14.24
N ASP A 160 1.05 -0.62 -14.68
CA ASP A 160 0.96 0.54 -15.58
C ASP A 160 -0.24 1.43 -15.19
N ALA A 161 -0.36 2.63 -15.77
CA ALA A 161 -1.51 3.51 -15.63
C ALA A 161 -2.77 2.91 -16.27
N LEU A 162 -2.66 2.34 -17.48
CA LEU A 162 -3.83 1.84 -18.24
C LEU A 162 -4.75 0.88 -17.48
N PRO A 163 -4.25 -0.18 -16.83
CA PRO A 163 -5.12 -1.18 -16.16
C PRO A 163 -5.75 -0.68 -14.84
N VAL A 164 -5.22 0.38 -14.23
CA VAL A 164 -5.73 0.88 -12.93
C VAL A 164 -6.78 1.98 -13.06
N GLN A 165 -7.11 2.43 -14.27
CA GLN A 165 -8.01 3.57 -14.49
C GLN A 165 -9.38 3.41 -13.80
N GLY A 166 -9.88 2.17 -13.67
CA GLY A 166 -11.09 1.84 -12.92
C GLY A 166 -11.09 2.32 -11.46
N ALA A 167 -9.91 2.46 -10.84
CA ALA A 167 -9.75 2.93 -9.46
C ALA A 167 -10.33 4.34 -9.25
N ALA A 168 -10.40 5.18 -10.29
CA ALA A 168 -11.02 6.49 -10.20
C ALA A 168 -12.52 6.43 -9.83
N TRP A 169 -13.18 5.30 -10.06
CA TRP A 169 -14.60 5.13 -9.74
C TRP A 169 -14.85 4.26 -8.52
N ILE A 170 -14.09 3.18 -8.37
CA ILE A 170 -14.38 2.13 -7.39
C ILE A 170 -13.21 1.87 -6.42
N GLY A 171 -12.09 2.58 -6.59
CA GLY A 171 -10.88 2.41 -5.80
C GLY A 171 -10.25 1.02 -5.88
N ALA A 172 -9.18 0.82 -5.11
CA ALA A 172 -8.43 -0.43 -5.04
C ALA A 172 -9.31 -1.61 -4.60
N TYR A 173 -10.21 -1.41 -3.63
CA TYR A 173 -11.13 -2.46 -3.18
C TYR A 173 -12.16 -2.85 -4.25
N GLY A 174 -12.66 -1.89 -5.03
CA GLY A 174 -13.53 -2.17 -6.16
C GLY A 174 -12.77 -2.86 -7.29
N LEU A 175 -11.50 -2.49 -7.52
CA LEU A 175 -10.65 -3.26 -8.44
C LEU A 175 -10.48 -4.70 -7.96
N SER A 176 -10.30 -4.96 -6.65
CA SER A 176 -10.30 -6.33 -6.12
C SER A 176 -11.60 -7.07 -6.44
N LEU A 177 -12.76 -6.41 -6.30
CA LEU A 177 -14.07 -7.01 -6.66
C LEU A 177 -14.06 -7.47 -8.12
N VAL A 178 -13.68 -6.56 -9.03
CA VAL A 178 -13.61 -6.83 -10.47
C VAL A 178 -12.62 -7.95 -10.77
N THR A 179 -11.43 -7.92 -10.17
CA THR A 179 -10.41 -8.96 -10.31
C THR A 179 -10.96 -10.34 -9.96
N VAL A 180 -11.64 -10.47 -8.82
CA VAL A 180 -12.20 -11.75 -8.38
C VAL A 180 -13.31 -12.22 -9.32
N LEU A 181 -14.19 -11.32 -9.76
CA LEU A 181 -15.25 -11.64 -10.72
C LEU A 181 -14.67 -12.16 -12.05
N LEU A 182 -13.70 -11.44 -12.62
CA LEU A 182 -13.04 -11.81 -13.88
C LEU A 182 -12.27 -13.13 -13.75
N ALA A 183 -11.54 -13.32 -12.64
CA ALA A 183 -10.75 -14.52 -12.40
C ALA A 183 -11.61 -15.78 -12.20
N CYS A 184 -12.79 -15.64 -11.60
CA CYS A 184 -13.70 -16.75 -11.34
C CYS A 184 -14.71 -17.02 -12.48
N ALA A 185 -14.92 -16.09 -13.41
CA ALA A 185 -15.86 -16.25 -14.51
C ALA A 185 -15.64 -17.50 -15.40
N PRO A 186 -14.40 -17.99 -15.64
CA PRO A 186 -14.17 -19.24 -16.37
C PRO A 186 -14.90 -20.47 -15.80
N LEU A 187 -15.23 -20.47 -14.50
CA LEU A 187 -16.03 -21.54 -13.87
C LEU A 187 -17.47 -21.61 -14.42
N LEU A 188 -17.95 -20.54 -15.06
CA LEU A 188 -19.28 -20.46 -15.66
C LEU A 188 -19.31 -20.96 -17.12
N GLY A 189 -18.24 -21.65 -17.56
CA GLY A 189 -18.10 -22.22 -18.89
C GLY A 189 -17.76 -21.18 -19.96
N ARG A 190 -17.99 -21.53 -21.23
CA ARG A 190 -17.60 -20.69 -22.39
C ARG A 190 -18.20 -19.28 -22.34
N ARG A 191 -19.45 -19.15 -21.89
CA ARG A 191 -20.12 -17.85 -21.74
C ARG A 191 -19.48 -16.99 -20.64
N GLY A 192 -19.08 -17.61 -19.53
CA GLY A 192 -18.33 -16.94 -18.46
C GLY A 192 -16.96 -16.45 -18.92
N MET A 193 -16.22 -17.31 -19.62
CA MET A 193 -14.94 -16.94 -20.22
C MET A 193 -15.08 -15.77 -21.19
N ALA A 194 -16.05 -15.83 -22.11
CA ALA A 194 -16.34 -14.74 -23.03
C ALA A 194 -16.70 -13.44 -22.30
N GLY A 195 -17.50 -13.54 -21.23
CA GLY A 195 -17.83 -12.41 -20.36
C GLY A 195 -16.62 -11.81 -19.64
N ALA A 196 -15.69 -12.62 -19.14
CA ALA A 196 -14.44 -12.12 -18.55
C ALA A 196 -13.54 -11.44 -19.57
N LEU A 197 -13.39 -12.01 -20.77
CA LEU A 197 -12.62 -11.39 -21.84
C LEU A 197 -13.24 -10.07 -22.30
N ALA A 198 -14.57 -10.03 -22.46
CA ALA A 198 -15.30 -8.81 -22.77
C ALA A 198 -15.20 -7.77 -21.65
N GLY A 199 -15.26 -8.20 -20.38
CA GLY A 199 -15.06 -7.34 -19.22
C GLY A 199 -13.65 -6.75 -19.18
N LEU A 200 -12.62 -7.58 -19.37
CA LEU A 200 -11.22 -7.14 -19.43
C LEU A 200 -11.00 -6.16 -20.60
N ALA A 201 -11.54 -6.46 -21.78
CA ALA A 201 -11.49 -5.56 -22.92
C ALA A 201 -12.22 -4.24 -22.63
N GLY A 202 -13.39 -4.28 -21.98
CA GLY A 202 -14.14 -3.10 -21.56
C GLY A 202 -13.37 -2.23 -20.57
N PHE A 203 -12.72 -2.84 -19.57
CA PHE A 203 -11.83 -2.13 -18.63
C PHE A 203 -10.62 -1.53 -19.35
N GLY A 204 -10.03 -2.24 -20.30
CA GLY A 204 -8.95 -1.74 -21.14
C GLY A 204 -9.38 -0.54 -21.99
N LEU A 205 -10.53 -0.63 -22.67
CA LEU A 205 -11.09 0.46 -23.47
C LEU A 205 -11.46 1.67 -22.63
N LEU A 206 -12.05 1.47 -21.45
CA LEU A 206 -12.31 2.54 -20.48
C LEU A 206 -11.00 3.21 -20.05
N GLY A 207 -9.95 2.40 -19.83
CA GLY A 207 -8.63 2.90 -19.50
C GLY A 207 -8.01 3.74 -20.60
N VAL A 208 -8.06 3.26 -21.85
CA VAL A 208 -7.63 4.02 -23.05
C VAL A 208 -8.40 5.33 -23.16
N TRP A 209 -9.73 5.29 -23.05
CA TRP A 209 -10.57 6.48 -23.13
C TRP A 209 -10.22 7.52 -22.05
N ARG A 210 -9.98 7.08 -20.80
CA ARG A 210 -9.58 7.98 -19.71
C ARG A 210 -8.20 8.56 -19.97
N LEU A 211 -7.24 7.75 -20.44
CA LEU A 211 -5.87 8.19 -20.73
C LEU A 211 -5.74 9.00 -22.04
N GLN A 212 -6.75 9.06 -22.88
CA GLN A 212 -6.78 9.96 -24.04
C GLN A 212 -7.29 11.36 -23.70
N GLN A 213 -7.86 11.56 -22.51
CA GLN A 213 -8.23 12.91 -22.06
C GLN A 213 -6.96 13.73 -21.81
N ASP A 214 -7.03 15.02 -22.14
CA ASP A 214 -5.90 15.94 -21.95
C ASP A 214 -5.45 15.94 -20.49
N ALA A 215 -4.14 15.77 -20.29
CA ALA A 215 -3.56 15.90 -18.98
C ALA A 215 -3.66 17.38 -18.54
N PRO A 216 -4.05 17.65 -17.28
CA PRO A 216 -3.99 19.00 -16.74
C PRO A 216 -2.57 19.56 -16.87
N PRO A 217 -2.42 20.87 -17.16
CA PRO A 217 -1.10 21.48 -17.26
C PRO A 217 -0.32 21.30 -15.96
N ASP A 218 0.99 21.14 -16.09
CA ASP A 218 1.88 21.06 -14.93
C ASP A 218 1.80 22.36 -14.11
N GLN A 219 1.95 22.24 -12.80
CA GLN A 219 1.96 23.36 -11.85
C GLN A 219 3.32 24.08 -11.92
N PRO A 220 3.41 25.36 -11.51
CA PRO A 220 4.65 26.15 -11.59
C PRO A 220 5.66 25.76 -10.49
N VAL A 221 5.91 24.47 -10.34
CA VAL A 221 6.80 23.85 -9.37
C VAL A 221 7.61 22.78 -10.08
N THR A 222 8.93 22.79 -9.89
CA THR A 222 9.82 21.71 -10.33
C THR A 222 10.31 20.96 -9.09
N LEU A 223 9.97 19.68 -9.02
CA LEU A 223 10.35 18.78 -7.93
C LEU A 223 11.75 18.22 -8.16
N VAL A 224 12.50 18.07 -7.08
CA VAL A 224 13.81 17.39 -7.01
C VAL A 224 13.72 16.32 -5.91
N LEU A 225 13.47 15.07 -6.29
CA LEU A 225 13.37 13.97 -5.33
C LEU A 225 14.76 13.42 -5.06
N VAL A 226 15.22 13.50 -3.81
CA VAL A 226 16.59 13.10 -3.42
C VAL A 226 16.57 11.71 -2.79
N GLN A 227 17.43 10.81 -3.27
CA GLN A 227 17.53 9.43 -2.80
C GLN A 227 18.96 9.12 -2.34
N GLY A 228 19.15 9.01 -1.02
CA GLY A 228 20.47 8.93 -0.39
C GLY A 228 21.08 7.52 -0.35
N ASN A 229 20.25 6.48 -0.56
CA ASN A 229 20.62 5.07 -0.49
C ASN A 229 21.41 4.73 0.79
N ILE A 230 20.86 5.11 1.94
CA ILE A 230 21.48 4.87 3.25
C ILE A 230 20.97 3.56 3.83
N ALA A 231 21.88 2.64 4.12
CA ALA A 231 21.57 1.40 4.81
C ALA A 231 20.97 1.66 6.20
N GLN A 232 19.96 0.88 6.58
CA GLN A 232 19.18 1.12 7.79
C GLN A 232 20.02 1.04 9.08
N GLN A 233 21.06 0.22 9.08
CA GLN A 233 21.98 0.04 10.22
C GLN A 233 22.83 1.31 10.48
N LEU A 234 23.24 2.01 9.41
CA LEU A 234 24.10 3.19 9.51
C LEU A 234 23.35 4.42 10.06
N LYS A 235 22.03 4.47 9.91
CA LYS A 235 21.22 5.59 10.42
C LYS A 235 21.34 5.78 11.94
N TRP A 236 21.64 4.70 12.66
CA TRP A 236 21.73 4.69 14.13
C TRP A 236 23.15 4.91 14.65
N ASP A 237 24.16 4.90 13.77
CA ASP A 237 25.54 5.13 14.14
C ASP A 237 25.82 6.64 14.27
N PRO A 238 26.14 7.15 15.48
CA PRO A 238 26.46 8.56 15.68
C PRO A 238 27.59 9.06 14.78
N ALA A 239 28.58 8.21 14.47
CA ALA A 239 29.72 8.56 13.62
C ALA A 239 29.31 8.78 12.15
N SER A 240 28.23 8.14 11.71
CA SER A 240 27.71 8.23 10.35
C SER A 240 26.81 9.46 10.11
N ARG A 241 26.32 10.14 11.16
CA ARG A 241 25.34 11.24 11.05
C ARG A 241 25.77 12.34 10.08
N TRP A 242 26.96 12.90 10.25
CA TRP A 242 27.42 13.99 9.38
C TRP A 242 27.67 13.53 7.95
N ALA A 243 28.20 12.31 7.76
CA ALA A 243 28.41 11.75 6.42
C ALA A 243 27.08 11.55 5.67
N ILE A 244 26.04 11.08 6.37
CA ILE A 244 24.68 10.95 5.84
C ILE A 244 24.12 12.32 5.46
N PHE A 245 24.21 13.28 6.38
CA PHE A 245 23.68 14.63 6.14
C PHE A 245 24.38 15.33 4.97
N ARG A 246 25.72 15.30 4.93
CA ARG A 246 26.51 15.87 3.83
C ARG A 246 26.14 15.25 2.49
N ARG A 247 25.91 13.94 2.43
CA ARG A 247 25.46 13.28 1.19
C ARG A 247 24.13 13.86 0.70
N TYR A 248 23.17 14.07 1.59
CA TYR A 248 21.90 14.70 1.23
C TYR A 248 22.08 16.15 0.77
N LEU A 249 22.94 16.93 1.43
CA LEU A 249 23.27 18.28 1.00
C LEU A 249 23.90 18.30 -0.41
N ASP A 250 24.88 17.43 -0.66
CA ASP A 250 25.57 17.32 -1.95
C ASP A 250 24.61 16.94 -3.08
N LEU A 251 23.76 15.92 -2.85
CA LEU A 251 22.75 15.50 -3.82
C LEU A 251 21.69 16.57 -4.06
N THR A 252 21.30 17.30 -3.01
CA THR A 252 20.34 18.40 -3.11
C THR A 252 20.93 19.52 -3.96
N LYS A 253 22.14 19.97 -3.65
CA LYS A 253 22.83 21.04 -4.39
C LYS A 253 23.00 20.69 -5.87
N GLN A 254 23.37 19.45 -6.18
CA GLN A 254 23.50 18.99 -7.57
C GLN A 254 22.14 18.90 -8.27
N GLY A 255 21.12 18.36 -7.60
CA GLY A 255 19.77 18.21 -8.15
C GLY A 255 19.07 19.54 -8.39
N THR A 256 19.18 20.49 -7.45
CA THR A 256 18.57 21.81 -7.56
C THR A 256 19.27 22.67 -8.61
N ALA A 257 20.60 22.61 -8.74
CA ALA A 257 21.32 23.30 -9.80
C ALA A 257 20.84 22.85 -11.20
N ARG A 258 20.76 21.54 -11.44
CA ARG A 258 20.20 20.98 -12.69
C ARG A 258 18.75 21.37 -12.91
N ALA A 259 17.95 21.41 -11.82
CA ALA A 259 16.55 21.80 -11.91
C ALA A 259 16.40 23.27 -12.29
N VAL A 260 17.24 24.18 -11.78
CA VAL A 260 17.23 25.61 -12.17
C VAL A 260 17.52 25.77 -13.65
N GLU A 261 18.49 25.02 -14.19
CA GLU A 261 18.86 25.09 -15.61
C GLU A 261 17.75 24.58 -16.53
N ALA A 262 17.04 23.52 -16.12
CA ALA A 262 16.04 22.84 -16.96
C ALA A 262 14.59 23.28 -16.70
N ALA A 263 14.31 23.99 -15.60
CA ALA A 263 12.95 24.33 -15.22
C ALA A 263 12.33 25.37 -16.17
N PRO A 264 11.00 25.27 -16.43
CA PRO A 264 10.26 26.35 -17.06
C PRO A 264 10.44 27.69 -16.30
N PRO A 265 10.52 28.83 -17.01
CA PRO A 265 10.66 30.13 -16.37
C PRO A 265 9.56 30.39 -15.34
N GLY A 266 9.95 30.85 -14.15
CA GLY A 266 9.02 31.15 -13.06
C GLY A 266 8.63 29.95 -12.19
N ASN A 267 9.06 28.73 -12.53
CA ASN A 267 8.84 27.58 -11.65
C ASN A 267 9.65 27.70 -10.35
N ARG A 268 9.00 27.40 -9.23
CA ARG A 268 9.69 27.26 -7.94
C ARG A 268 10.37 25.89 -7.85
N ILE A 269 11.61 25.85 -7.38
CA ILE A 269 12.34 24.60 -7.16
C ILE A 269 12.04 24.04 -5.77
N VAL A 270 11.62 22.78 -5.69
CA VAL A 270 11.30 22.11 -4.42
C VAL A 270 12.11 20.83 -4.32
N ALA A 271 13.07 20.81 -3.40
CA ALA A 271 13.77 19.60 -3.02
C ALA A 271 12.91 18.78 -2.04
N VAL A 272 12.95 17.46 -2.17
CA VAL A 272 12.21 16.55 -1.30
C VAL A 272 13.17 15.52 -0.73
N TRP A 273 13.28 15.47 0.60
CA TRP A 273 14.01 14.40 1.28
C TRP A 273 13.06 13.31 1.79
N PRO A 274 13.45 12.02 1.69
CA PRO A 274 12.68 10.89 2.18
C PRO A 274 12.46 10.93 3.70
N GLU A 275 11.63 10.01 4.19
CA GLU A 275 11.38 9.80 5.62
C GLU A 275 12.69 9.57 6.38
N THR A 276 12.83 10.25 7.52
CA THR A 276 14.03 10.18 8.40
C THR A 276 15.35 10.28 7.62
N ALA A 277 15.38 11.13 6.59
CA ALA A 277 16.57 11.40 5.79
C ALA A 277 17.57 12.26 6.55
N SER A 278 17.07 13.27 7.29
CA SER A 278 17.89 14.07 8.17
C SER A 278 18.22 13.30 9.46
N PRO A 279 19.50 13.13 9.81
CA PRO A 279 19.90 12.62 11.12
C PRO A 279 19.85 13.70 12.23
N PHE A 280 19.54 14.95 11.86
CA PHE A 280 19.34 16.08 12.75
C PHE A 280 17.87 16.47 12.79
N LEU A 281 17.42 16.96 13.96
CA LEU A 281 16.04 17.39 14.18
C LEU A 281 15.80 18.74 13.49
N LEU A 282 15.44 18.75 12.21
CA LEU A 282 15.41 19.99 11.42
C LEU A 282 14.50 21.08 11.99
N ALA A 283 13.44 20.74 12.73
CA ALA A 283 12.59 21.73 13.39
C ALA A 283 13.30 22.41 14.58
N GLN A 284 14.20 21.71 15.27
CA GLN A 284 14.87 22.15 16.49
C GLN A 284 16.31 22.61 16.26
N ASP A 285 16.89 22.36 15.09
CA ASP A 285 18.31 22.59 14.79
C ASP A 285 18.50 23.68 13.71
N PRO A 286 18.74 24.94 14.10
CA PRO A 286 18.95 26.06 13.17
C PRO A 286 20.21 25.89 12.31
N ASP A 287 21.27 25.27 12.84
CA ASP A 287 22.52 25.08 12.10
C ASP A 287 22.32 24.08 10.96
N ALA A 288 21.62 22.98 11.24
CA ALA A 288 21.21 22.03 10.20
C ALA A 288 20.36 22.70 9.11
N ARG A 289 19.40 23.55 9.48
CA ARG A 289 18.62 24.32 8.50
C ARG A 289 19.47 25.29 7.70
N ARG A 290 20.49 25.91 8.30
CA ARG A 290 21.43 26.78 7.59
C ARG A 290 22.19 26.04 6.51
N TYR A 291 22.71 24.85 6.80
CA TYR A 291 23.38 24.01 5.80
C TYR A 291 22.43 23.59 4.67
N VAL A 292 21.17 23.29 4.99
CA VAL A 292 20.14 23.02 3.98
C VAL A 292 19.93 24.23 3.08
N ALA A 293 19.75 25.41 3.66
CA ALA A 293 19.52 26.66 2.94
C ALA A 293 20.64 26.96 1.92
N GLU A 294 21.90 26.71 2.30
CA GLU A 294 23.08 26.85 1.42
C GLU A 294 23.06 25.94 0.16
N THR A 295 22.17 24.94 0.10
CA THR A 295 21.99 24.04 -1.05
C THR A 295 20.80 24.38 -1.95
N LEU A 296 19.95 25.32 -1.52
CA LEU A 296 18.74 25.71 -2.22
C LEU A 296 19.00 26.96 -3.09
N PRO A 297 18.40 27.05 -4.28
CA PRO A 297 18.41 28.29 -5.06
C PRO A 297 17.51 29.34 -4.40
N PRO A 298 17.63 30.63 -4.77
CA PRO A 298 16.75 31.69 -4.25
C PRO A 298 15.26 31.35 -4.41
N GLY A 299 14.50 31.42 -3.31
CA GLY A 299 13.08 31.05 -3.27
C GLY A 299 12.80 29.55 -3.39
N GLY A 300 13.83 28.71 -3.31
CA GLY A 300 13.74 27.27 -3.25
C GLY A 300 13.29 26.78 -1.88
N ILE A 301 12.67 25.60 -1.83
CA ILE A 301 12.16 25.01 -0.59
C ILE A 301 12.64 23.56 -0.48
N LEU A 302 13.05 23.14 0.71
CA LEU A 302 13.17 21.75 1.10
C LEU A 302 11.89 21.29 1.81
N LEU A 303 11.29 20.19 1.35
CA LEU A 303 10.34 19.39 2.09
C LEU A 303 11.08 18.15 2.63
N GLY A 304 11.48 18.18 3.90
CA GLY A 304 12.43 17.22 4.47
C GLY A 304 11.84 16.29 5.52
N GLY A 305 12.05 14.99 5.36
CA GLY A 305 11.76 14.00 6.40
C GLY A 305 12.78 14.01 7.54
N THR A 306 12.28 14.17 8.77
CA THR A 306 13.06 14.30 10.01
C THR A 306 12.26 13.77 11.20
N ASP A 307 12.91 13.42 12.29
CA ASP A 307 12.21 13.32 13.58
C ASP A 307 11.97 14.73 14.14
N ARG A 308 10.91 14.88 14.93
CA ARG A 308 10.58 16.08 15.71
C ARG A 308 10.42 15.69 17.17
N ALA A 309 11.13 16.40 18.06
CA ALA A 309 11.02 16.20 19.50
C ALA A 309 10.24 17.33 20.16
N GLU A 310 9.33 16.97 21.06
CA GLU A 310 8.66 17.92 21.96
C GLU A 310 9.30 17.86 23.33
N PHE A 311 9.78 19.01 23.82
CA PHE A 311 10.42 19.12 25.12
C PHE A 311 9.53 19.89 26.10
N GLY A 312 9.44 19.42 27.34
CA GLY A 312 8.76 20.12 28.42
C GLY A 312 9.52 21.36 28.90
N PRO A 313 8.93 22.18 29.79
CA PRO A 313 9.59 23.36 30.37
C PRO A 313 10.91 23.03 31.11
N ASP A 314 11.02 21.81 31.62
CA ASP A 314 12.19 21.24 32.30
C ASP A 314 13.21 20.63 31.32
N ARG A 315 13.02 20.80 30.00
CA ARG A 315 13.79 20.16 28.92
C ARG A 315 13.69 18.64 28.90
N SER A 316 12.74 18.04 29.63
CA SER A 316 12.44 16.62 29.51
C SER A 316 11.81 16.33 28.14
N LEU A 317 12.19 15.20 27.52
CA LEU A 317 11.59 14.75 26.27
C LEU A 317 10.17 14.23 26.56
N ARG A 318 9.16 14.89 25.98
CA ARG A 318 7.73 14.59 26.18
C ARG A 318 7.18 13.69 25.09
N ALA A 319 7.53 13.96 23.84
CA ALA A 319 7.07 13.21 22.69
C ALA A 319 8.11 13.25 21.56
N VAL A 320 8.10 12.22 20.72
CA VAL A 320 8.87 12.15 19.48
C VAL A 320 7.91 11.81 18.36
N TYR A 321 8.05 12.51 17.24
CA TYR A 321 7.23 12.35 16.05
C TYR A 321 8.11 12.04 14.84
N ASN A 322 7.61 11.21 13.94
CA ASN A 322 8.15 11.05 12.60
C ASN A 322 7.48 12.09 11.71
N SER A 323 8.27 13.02 11.16
CA SER A 323 7.75 14.28 10.65
C SER A 323 8.29 14.64 9.26
N LEU A 324 7.49 15.44 8.57
CA LEU A 324 7.91 16.21 7.40
C LEU A 324 7.97 17.69 7.81
N VAL A 325 9.02 18.40 7.45
CA VAL A 325 9.13 19.85 7.65
C VAL A 325 9.43 20.60 6.35
N GLY A 326 8.99 21.84 6.26
CA GLY A 326 9.36 22.77 5.19
C GLY A 326 10.45 23.74 5.65
N VAL A 327 11.53 23.87 4.88
CA VAL A 327 12.62 24.83 5.10
C VAL A 327 12.85 25.63 3.83
N ASP A 328 12.95 26.95 3.90
CA ASP A 328 13.23 27.80 2.73
C ASP A 328 14.74 28.05 2.49
N SER A 329 15.05 28.82 1.45
CA SER A 329 16.41 29.21 1.07
C SER A 329 17.11 30.14 2.08
N GLU A 330 16.38 30.64 3.07
CA GLU A 330 16.86 31.50 4.15
C GLU A 330 17.12 30.70 5.43
N GLY A 331 16.70 29.42 5.47
CA GLY A 331 16.84 28.53 6.63
C GLY A 331 15.68 28.63 7.63
N GLU A 332 14.61 29.32 7.26
CA GLU A 332 13.43 29.48 8.09
C GLU A 332 12.52 28.25 8.02
N LEU A 333 11.90 27.93 9.15
CA LEU A 333 10.97 26.82 9.26
C LEU A 333 9.57 27.29 8.83
N LEU A 334 9.08 26.74 7.72
CA LEU A 334 7.78 27.11 7.15
C LEU A 334 6.60 26.41 7.83
N GLY A 335 6.86 25.28 8.52
CA GLY A 335 5.86 24.42 9.14
C GLY A 335 6.16 22.94 8.90
N GLY A 336 5.23 22.06 9.27
CA GLY A 336 5.41 20.62 9.12
C GLY A 336 4.17 19.78 9.37
N TYR A 337 4.35 18.47 9.27
CA TYR A 337 3.36 17.44 9.51
C TYR A 337 3.98 16.30 10.30
N ASP A 338 3.23 15.79 11.28
CA ASP A 338 3.59 14.61 12.05
C ASP A 338 2.75 13.42 11.58
N LYS A 339 3.40 12.27 11.36
CA LYS A 339 2.78 11.02 10.90
C LYS A 339 1.60 10.64 11.78
N SER A 340 0.45 10.38 11.17
CA SER A 340 -0.80 10.09 11.89
C SER A 340 -1.11 8.59 12.01
N HIS A 341 -0.83 7.80 10.97
CA HIS A 341 -0.97 6.35 11.00
C HIS A 341 0.38 5.68 11.22
N LEU A 342 0.63 5.26 12.46
CA LEU A 342 1.86 4.61 12.87
C LEU A 342 1.87 3.11 12.51
N VAL A 343 3.07 2.59 12.24
CA VAL A 343 3.31 1.17 11.96
C VAL A 343 3.35 0.38 13.27
N PRO A 344 2.45 -0.59 13.47
CA PRO A 344 2.49 -1.48 14.64
C PRO A 344 3.82 -2.24 14.72
N PHE A 345 4.37 -2.39 15.92
CA PHE A 345 5.65 -3.07 16.22
C PHE A 345 6.91 -2.38 15.68
N GLY A 346 6.79 -1.44 14.75
CA GLY A 346 7.91 -0.64 14.22
C GLY A 346 8.04 0.73 14.88
N GLU A 347 6.92 1.43 15.09
CA GLU A 347 6.90 2.81 15.64
C GLU A 347 6.26 2.90 17.04
N TYR A 348 5.37 1.96 17.37
CA TYR A 348 4.78 1.85 18.70
C TYR A 348 4.49 0.38 19.04
N MET A 349 4.41 0.05 20.33
CA MET A 349 4.21 -1.33 20.76
C MET A 349 2.72 -1.56 21.04
N PRO A 350 2.00 -2.34 20.20
CA PRO A 350 0.62 -2.69 20.50
C PRO A 350 0.57 -3.46 21.82
N LEU A 351 -0.40 -3.15 22.66
CA LEU A 351 -0.62 -3.85 23.93
C LEU A 351 0.63 -3.84 24.84
N SER A 352 1.38 -2.74 24.86
CA SER A 352 2.65 -2.59 25.61
C SER A 352 2.56 -2.85 27.12
N GLY A 353 1.36 -2.85 27.71
CA GLY A 353 1.10 -3.24 29.11
C GLY A 353 0.79 -4.73 29.32
N LEU A 354 0.57 -5.52 28.26
CA LEU A 354 0.20 -6.94 28.31
C LEU A 354 1.28 -7.86 27.73
N LEU A 355 2.11 -7.38 26.80
CA LEU A 355 3.19 -8.15 26.19
C LEU A 355 4.54 -7.83 26.87
N PRO A 356 5.25 -8.81 27.45
CA PRO A 356 6.52 -8.57 28.15
C PRO A 356 7.72 -8.34 27.20
N LEU A 357 7.50 -8.29 25.88
CA LEU A 357 8.53 -8.17 24.86
C LEU A 357 8.48 -6.80 24.18
N ARG A 358 9.59 -6.04 24.25
CA ARG A 358 9.77 -4.78 23.49
C ARG A 358 10.63 -4.99 22.25
N VAL A 359 10.00 -4.93 21.08
CA VAL A 359 10.63 -5.12 19.76
C VAL A 359 11.13 -3.79 19.16
N ILE A 360 10.61 -2.65 19.61
CA ILE A 360 10.96 -1.32 19.07
C ILE A 360 12.34 -0.88 19.54
N ARG A 361 13.11 -0.31 18.62
CA ARG A 361 14.44 0.24 18.88
C ARG A 361 14.32 1.70 19.33
N GLY A 362 15.02 2.08 20.39
CA GLY A 362 15.01 3.44 20.97
C GLY A 362 14.27 3.58 22.30
N GLY A 363 13.54 2.56 22.74
CA GLY A 363 12.95 2.50 24.08
C GLY A 363 11.72 3.39 24.29
N MET A 364 11.39 4.28 23.35
CA MET A 364 10.18 5.09 23.35
C MET A 364 9.39 4.93 22.05
N ASP A 365 8.06 4.95 22.20
CA ASP A 365 7.13 4.89 21.09
C ASP A 365 7.01 6.29 20.46
N PHE A 366 6.84 6.34 19.13
CA PHE A 366 6.47 7.57 18.44
C PHE A 366 5.04 7.98 18.82
N SER A 367 4.81 9.30 18.86
CA SER A 367 3.49 9.89 19.03
C SER A 367 2.83 10.11 17.67
N ALA A 368 1.52 9.89 17.61
CA ALA A 368 0.73 10.07 16.39
C ALA A 368 0.32 11.54 16.20
N GLY A 369 0.36 12.00 14.95
CA GLY A 369 -0.22 13.28 14.52
C GLY A 369 -1.74 13.26 14.43
N THR A 370 -2.32 14.37 13.95
CA THR A 370 -3.76 14.65 14.02
C THR A 370 -4.60 14.08 12.87
N GLY A 371 -3.99 13.37 11.91
CA GLY A 371 -4.68 12.78 10.74
C GLY A 371 -4.37 13.50 9.43
N PRO A 372 -5.12 13.20 8.35
CA PRO A 372 -4.92 13.83 7.05
C PRO A 372 -5.14 15.35 7.10
N VAL A 373 -4.19 16.10 6.55
CA VAL A 373 -4.23 17.56 6.42
C VAL A 373 -3.83 17.98 5.01
N THR A 374 -4.13 19.24 4.66
CA THR A 374 -3.60 19.90 3.48
C THR A 374 -2.67 21.02 3.91
N LEU A 375 -1.37 20.84 3.67
CA LEU A 375 -0.35 21.82 3.98
C LEU A 375 -0.20 22.83 2.84
N ARG A 376 0.07 24.08 3.20
CA ARG A 376 0.41 25.17 2.29
C ARG A 376 1.64 25.88 2.85
N LEU A 377 2.83 25.49 2.38
CA LEU A 377 4.11 25.98 2.88
C LEU A 377 4.78 26.83 1.80
N GLY A 378 5.30 28.01 2.15
CA GLY A 378 6.12 28.84 1.25
C GLY A 378 5.47 29.14 -0.11
N GLY A 379 4.15 29.34 -0.15
CA GLY A 379 3.38 29.62 -1.37
C GLY A 379 3.30 28.45 -2.37
N LEU A 380 3.63 27.22 -1.95
CA LEU A 380 3.41 26.03 -2.77
C LEU A 380 1.91 25.73 -2.93
N PRO A 381 1.52 25.07 -4.03
CA PRO A 381 0.20 24.46 -4.14
C PRO A 381 -0.08 23.54 -2.95
N GLY A 382 -1.33 23.51 -2.49
CA GLY A 382 -1.70 22.75 -1.30
C GLY A 382 -1.43 21.27 -1.48
N PHE A 383 -0.86 20.60 -0.49
CA PHE A 383 -0.52 19.18 -0.61
C PHE A 383 -0.90 18.36 0.61
N SER A 384 -1.24 17.08 0.38
CA SER A 384 -1.38 16.14 1.47
C SER A 384 -0.05 15.43 1.74
N PRO A 385 0.57 15.63 2.92
CA PRO A 385 1.74 14.90 3.32
C PRO A 385 1.36 13.48 3.78
N LEU A 386 2.13 12.48 3.34
CA LEU A 386 1.98 11.08 3.68
C LEU A 386 3.34 10.52 4.04
N ILE A 387 3.51 9.97 5.23
CA ILE A 387 4.78 9.39 5.64
C ILE A 387 4.69 7.88 5.54
N CYS A 388 5.42 7.31 4.58
CA CYS A 388 5.64 5.89 4.42
C CYS A 388 4.33 5.11 4.33
N TYR A 389 4.03 4.33 5.37
CA TYR A 389 2.86 3.46 5.53
C TYR A 389 1.53 4.15 5.25
N GLU A 390 1.39 5.46 5.46
CA GLU A 390 0.10 6.15 5.30
C GLU A 390 -0.47 6.08 3.87
N VAL A 391 0.38 5.95 2.85
CA VAL A 391 -0.07 5.90 1.44
C VAL A 391 -0.86 4.64 1.10
N ILE A 392 -0.70 3.55 1.87
CA ILE A 392 -1.34 2.28 1.53
C ILE A 392 -2.84 2.27 1.82
N PHE A 393 -3.36 3.24 2.57
CA PHE A 393 -4.76 3.28 3.05
C PHE A 393 -5.71 3.96 2.05
N PRO A 394 -6.55 3.19 1.32
CA PRO A 394 -7.48 3.78 0.36
C PRO A 394 -8.50 4.67 1.08
N GLY A 395 -8.70 5.90 0.57
CA GLY A 395 -9.66 6.85 1.14
C GLY A 395 -9.22 7.56 2.43
N ALA A 396 -7.99 7.35 2.91
CA ALA A 396 -7.45 8.01 4.10
C ALA A 396 -6.20 8.88 3.81
N VAL A 397 -5.96 9.21 2.54
CA VAL A 397 -4.76 9.95 2.09
C VAL A 397 -4.99 11.43 1.82
N VAL A 398 -6.23 11.91 1.90
CA VAL A 398 -6.62 13.28 1.57
C VAL A 398 -7.69 13.78 2.53
N LEU A 399 -7.55 15.02 2.99
CA LEU A 399 -8.60 15.73 3.73
C LEU A 399 -9.66 16.28 2.76
N GLN A 400 -10.79 15.59 2.60
CA GLN A 400 -11.79 15.93 1.57
C GLN A 400 -12.38 17.35 1.69
N ARG A 401 -12.55 17.87 2.92
CA ARG A 401 -13.07 19.23 3.16
C ARG A 401 -12.11 20.34 2.74
N ASP A 402 -10.83 20.02 2.59
CA ASP A 402 -9.77 20.94 2.15
C ASP A 402 -8.90 20.21 1.12
N ARG A 403 -9.48 19.89 -0.04
CA ARG A 403 -8.85 19.03 -1.05
C ARG A 403 -7.53 19.67 -1.55
N PRO A 404 -6.39 18.96 -1.50
CA PRO A 404 -5.11 19.44 -1.98
C PRO A 404 -5.02 19.45 -3.50
N ASP A 405 -3.95 20.05 -4.01
CA ASP A 405 -3.55 20.05 -5.41
C ASP A 405 -2.66 18.86 -5.76
N TRP A 406 -1.99 18.24 -4.78
CA TRP A 406 -1.13 17.07 -4.97
C TRP A 406 -0.90 16.28 -3.66
N MET A 407 -0.27 15.11 -3.77
CA MET A 407 0.13 14.28 -2.62
C MET A 407 1.64 14.12 -2.57
N LEU A 408 2.22 14.25 -1.39
CA LEU A 408 3.64 14.01 -1.14
C LEU A 408 3.80 12.79 -0.25
N ASN A 409 4.46 11.74 -0.76
CA ASN A 409 4.83 10.58 0.03
C ASN A 409 6.33 10.51 0.28
N ILE A 410 6.77 10.66 1.52
CA ILE A 410 8.19 10.44 1.90
C ILE A 410 8.31 9.10 2.60
N THR A 411 9.33 8.30 2.31
CA THR A 411 9.40 6.93 2.83
C THR A 411 10.80 6.37 3.01
N ASN A 412 10.96 5.49 3.99
CA ASN A 412 12.16 4.73 4.24
C ASN A 412 11.93 3.24 4.00
N ASP A 413 11.90 2.83 2.72
CA ASP A 413 11.77 1.42 2.34
C ASP A 413 13.02 0.56 2.67
N ALA A 414 14.04 1.11 3.35
CA ALA A 414 15.21 0.34 3.78
C ALA A 414 14.84 -0.82 4.71
N TRP A 415 13.72 -0.69 5.44
CA TRP A 415 13.13 -1.75 6.24
C TRP A 415 12.66 -2.97 5.42
N PHE A 416 12.42 -2.80 4.11
CA PHE A 416 11.87 -3.85 3.26
C PHE A 416 12.94 -4.53 2.40
N GLY A 417 14.20 -4.08 2.47
CA GLY A 417 15.31 -4.65 1.70
C GLY A 417 15.14 -4.54 0.18
N GLN A 418 16.03 -5.20 -0.56
CA GLN A 418 15.91 -5.34 -2.02
C GLN A 418 14.97 -6.52 -2.36
N SER A 419 13.69 -6.35 -2.07
CA SER A 419 12.69 -7.42 -2.13
C SER A 419 11.39 -6.96 -2.82
N ALA A 420 10.31 -7.72 -2.70
CA ALA A 420 9.00 -7.34 -3.23
C ALA A 420 8.32 -6.15 -2.49
N GLY A 421 8.67 -5.89 -1.23
CA GLY A 421 8.01 -4.88 -0.39
C GLY A 421 7.98 -3.48 -1.02
N PRO A 422 9.12 -2.89 -1.43
CA PRO A 422 9.17 -1.57 -2.06
C PRO A 422 8.32 -1.46 -3.34
N TYR A 423 8.26 -2.53 -4.15
CA TYR A 423 7.43 -2.55 -5.37
C TYR A 423 5.94 -2.59 -5.04
N GLN A 424 5.54 -3.39 -4.03
CA GLN A 424 4.15 -3.42 -3.56
C GLN A 424 3.72 -2.08 -2.97
N HIS A 425 4.63 -1.41 -2.26
CA HIS A 425 4.41 -0.09 -1.69
C HIS A 425 4.25 0.99 -2.79
N LEU A 426 5.10 0.95 -3.83
CA LEU A 426 4.99 1.83 -5.01
C LEU A 426 3.66 1.62 -5.76
N ALA A 427 3.24 0.38 -5.93
CA ALA A 427 1.96 0.03 -6.55
C ALA A 427 0.76 0.65 -5.80
N ALA A 428 0.78 0.64 -4.46
CA ALA A 428 -0.23 1.31 -3.65
C ALA A 428 -0.20 2.83 -3.85
N ALA A 429 0.98 3.45 -3.91
CA ALA A 429 1.13 4.88 -4.16
C ALA A 429 0.56 5.30 -5.53
N ARG A 430 0.83 4.53 -6.59
CA ARG A 430 0.24 4.79 -7.93
C ARG A 430 -1.29 4.74 -7.90
N LEU A 431 -1.88 3.78 -7.18
CA LEU A 431 -3.33 3.68 -7.05
C LEU A 431 -3.94 4.92 -6.38
N ARG A 432 -3.31 5.48 -5.34
CA ARG A 432 -3.78 6.71 -4.69
C ARG A 432 -3.89 7.89 -5.66
N ALA A 433 -2.93 8.03 -6.58
CA ALA A 433 -2.96 9.09 -7.58
C ALA A 433 -4.21 9.00 -8.47
N VAL A 434 -4.53 7.78 -8.95
CA VAL A 434 -5.69 7.51 -9.80
C VAL A 434 -7.01 7.66 -9.04
N GLU A 435 -7.05 7.15 -7.81
CA GLU A 435 -8.20 7.19 -6.91
C GLU A 435 -8.63 8.62 -6.61
N GLU A 436 -7.69 9.47 -6.20
CA GLU A 436 -8.01 10.84 -5.80
C GLU A 436 -8.06 11.81 -7.01
N GLY A 437 -7.56 11.39 -8.18
CA GLY A 437 -7.38 12.28 -9.33
C GLY A 437 -6.37 13.37 -9.02
N LEU A 438 -5.34 13.03 -8.24
CA LEU A 438 -4.30 13.94 -7.78
C LEU A 438 -2.94 13.38 -8.19
N PRO A 439 -2.00 14.24 -8.62
CA PRO A 439 -0.62 13.81 -8.81
C PRO A 439 0.00 13.43 -7.46
N LEU A 440 0.92 12.47 -7.49
CA LEU A 440 1.64 11.98 -6.31
C LEU A 440 3.14 11.97 -6.57
N ALA A 441 3.89 12.67 -5.71
CA ALA A 441 5.34 12.58 -5.69
C ALA A 441 5.79 11.71 -4.52
N ARG A 442 6.67 10.74 -4.79
CA ARG A 442 7.20 9.79 -3.81
C ARG A 442 8.71 9.88 -3.74
N ALA A 443 9.26 10.27 -2.59
CA ALA A 443 10.71 10.25 -2.33
C ALA A 443 11.05 9.13 -1.34
N ALA A 444 11.86 8.17 -1.78
CA ALA A 444 12.28 7.01 -1.01
C ALA A 444 13.77 7.06 -0.65
N GLN A 445 14.16 6.49 0.49
CA GLN A 445 15.57 6.44 0.92
C GLN A 445 16.41 5.44 0.10
N THR A 446 16.13 4.14 0.25
CA THR A 446 16.71 3.07 -0.57
C THR A 446 15.68 2.46 -1.52
N GLY A 447 14.41 2.85 -1.38
CA GLY A 447 13.27 2.36 -2.17
C GLY A 447 13.22 2.93 -3.58
N ILE A 448 12.01 2.97 -4.15
CA ILE A 448 11.76 3.55 -5.47
C ILE A 448 11.17 4.94 -5.28
N SER A 449 11.86 5.96 -5.80
CA SER A 449 11.32 7.31 -5.91
C SER A 449 10.64 7.48 -7.26
N ALA A 450 9.45 8.06 -7.28
CA ALA A 450 8.67 8.23 -8.51
C ALA A 450 7.71 9.42 -8.42
N VAL A 451 7.30 9.94 -9.58
CA VAL A 451 6.18 10.88 -9.68
C VAL A 451 5.12 10.30 -10.59
N PHE A 452 3.88 10.26 -10.11
CA PHE A 452 2.70 9.86 -10.87
C PHE A 452 1.82 11.09 -11.14
N ASP A 453 1.33 11.23 -12.37
CA ASP A 453 0.28 12.20 -12.67
C ASP A 453 -1.06 11.79 -12.04
N SER A 454 -2.08 12.66 -12.14
CA SER A 454 -3.44 12.43 -11.62
C SER A 454 -4.19 11.26 -12.28
N GLN A 455 -3.60 10.62 -13.28
CA GLN A 455 -4.10 9.41 -13.93
C GLN A 455 -3.17 8.21 -13.72
N GLY A 456 -2.12 8.33 -12.90
CA GLY A 456 -1.20 7.25 -12.58
C GLY A 456 -0.10 7.02 -13.61
N ARG A 457 0.09 7.88 -14.62
CA ARG A 457 1.24 7.80 -15.53
C ARG A 457 2.50 8.22 -14.80
N GLU A 458 3.56 7.47 -15.00
CA GLU A 458 4.87 7.76 -14.41
C GLU A 458 5.55 8.90 -15.18
N ARG A 459 5.93 9.96 -14.47
CA ARG A 459 6.59 11.16 -15.01
C ARG A 459 8.09 11.21 -14.67
N ALA A 460 8.47 10.55 -13.59
CA ALA A 460 9.85 10.45 -13.13
C ALA A 460 10.04 9.15 -12.34
N HIS A 461 11.26 8.61 -12.38
CA HIS A 461 11.62 7.35 -11.73
C HIS A 461 13.09 7.36 -11.28
N LEU A 462 13.35 6.88 -10.07
CA LEU A 462 14.67 6.49 -9.61
C LEU A 462 14.54 5.14 -8.89
N GLY A 463 15.22 4.13 -9.45
CA GLY A 463 15.02 2.72 -9.10
C GLY A 463 15.49 2.34 -7.70
N LEU A 464 15.06 1.15 -7.28
CA LEU A 464 15.39 0.53 -6.00
C LEU A 464 16.91 0.40 -5.82
N GLY A 465 17.42 0.84 -4.67
CA GLY A 465 18.84 0.73 -4.30
C GLY A 465 19.77 1.67 -5.07
N LEU A 466 19.25 2.58 -5.90
CA LEU A 466 20.05 3.61 -6.57
C LEU A 466 20.25 4.83 -5.66
N MET A 467 21.29 5.62 -5.94
CA MET A 467 21.56 6.89 -5.26
C MET A 467 21.53 8.01 -6.30
N GLY A 468 20.89 9.13 -5.99
CA GLY A 468 20.82 10.25 -6.91
C GLY A 468 19.70 11.22 -6.58
N ALA A 469 19.40 12.08 -7.54
CA ALA A 469 18.22 12.93 -7.52
C ALA A 469 17.52 12.88 -8.88
N VAL A 470 16.19 12.86 -8.88
CA VAL A 470 15.38 12.92 -10.11
C VAL A 470 14.51 14.17 -10.11
N THR A 471 14.43 14.83 -11.26
CA THR A 471 13.76 16.11 -11.42
C THR A 471 12.56 16.00 -12.36
N THR A 472 11.44 16.63 -12.01
CA THR A 472 10.27 16.72 -12.89
C THR A 472 9.41 17.92 -12.51
N PRO A 473 8.74 18.58 -13.47
CA PRO A 473 7.61 19.45 -13.15
C PRO A 473 6.56 18.70 -12.32
N LEU A 474 5.91 19.41 -11.39
CA LEU A 474 4.79 18.89 -10.62
C LEU A 474 3.56 18.79 -11.54
N PRO A 475 2.99 17.60 -11.77
CA PRO A 475 1.84 17.48 -12.66
C PRO A 475 0.60 18.19 -12.11
N GLY A 476 -0.35 18.52 -12.99
CA GLY A 476 -1.63 19.08 -12.58
C GLY A 476 -2.63 18.04 -12.05
N ARG A 477 -3.56 18.50 -11.21
CA ARG A 477 -4.67 17.66 -10.70
C ARG A 477 -5.90 17.67 -11.59
N LEU A 478 -6.64 16.58 -11.52
CA LEU A 478 -7.98 16.48 -12.10
C LEU A 478 -9.05 16.95 -11.10
N PRO A 479 -10.29 17.22 -11.58
CA PRO A 479 -11.46 17.28 -10.74
C PRO A 479 -11.58 16.02 -9.86
N PRO A 480 -12.22 16.11 -8.67
CA PRO A 480 -12.38 14.97 -7.79
C PRO A 480 -13.12 13.84 -8.52
N THR A 481 -12.53 12.65 -8.47
CA THR A 481 -13.09 11.44 -9.08
C THR A 481 -14.34 10.98 -8.32
N LEU A 482 -15.04 9.97 -8.84
CA LEU A 482 -16.18 9.40 -8.10
C LEU A 482 -15.72 8.70 -6.81
N PHE A 483 -14.57 8.02 -6.84
CA PHE A 483 -14.00 7.42 -5.63
C PHE A 483 -13.61 8.50 -4.60
N SER A 484 -12.94 9.57 -5.01
CA SER A 484 -12.57 10.68 -4.12
C SER A 484 -13.80 11.28 -3.41
N LYS A 485 -14.93 11.40 -4.11
CA LYS A 485 -16.20 11.91 -3.56
C LYS A 485 -16.91 10.95 -2.62
N THR A 486 -16.89 9.65 -2.93
CA THR A 486 -17.70 8.64 -2.21
C THR A 486 -16.89 7.84 -1.20
N GLY A 487 -15.56 7.89 -1.28
CA GLY A 487 -14.63 7.09 -0.50
C GLY A 487 -14.96 5.61 -0.57
N LEU A 488 -14.94 4.96 0.60
CA LEU A 488 -15.16 3.53 0.73
C LEU A 488 -16.63 3.09 0.54
N TRP A 489 -17.59 4.02 0.48
CA TRP A 489 -19.00 3.68 0.29
C TRP A 489 -19.27 3.06 -1.08
N GLY A 490 -18.62 3.55 -2.13
CA GLY A 490 -18.77 3.03 -3.50
C GLY A 490 -18.42 1.53 -3.61
N PRO A 491 -17.16 1.12 -3.35
CA PRO A 491 -16.79 -0.29 -3.35
C PRO A 491 -17.56 -1.13 -2.32
N GLY A 492 -17.86 -0.57 -1.14
CA GLY A 492 -18.65 -1.26 -0.12
C GLY A 492 -20.07 -1.61 -0.58
N LEU A 493 -20.75 -0.67 -1.24
CA LEU A 493 -22.09 -0.89 -1.79
C LEU A 493 -22.07 -1.92 -2.91
N LEU A 494 -21.10 -1.85 -3.83
CA LEU A 494 -20.95 -2.84 -4.91
C LEU A 494 -20.69 -4.25 -4.36
N ALA A 495 -19.83 -4.35 -3.34
CA ALA A 495 -19.56 -5.61 -2.65
C ALA A 495 -20.82 -6.18 -2.00
N LEU A 496 -21.60 -5.34 -1.30
CA LEU A 496 -22.85 -5.73 -0.65
C LEU A 496 -23.89 -6.21 -1.67
N ILE A 497 -24.06 -5.49 -2.80
CA ILE A 497 -24.98 -5.89 -3.86
C ILE A 497 -24.60 -7.26 -4.44
N CYS A 498 -23.31 -7.48 -4.73
CA CYS A 498 -22.83 -8.78 -5.21
C CYS A 498 -23.10 -9.89 -4.20
N PHE A 499 -22.77 -9.64 -2.93
CA PHE A 499 -23.00 -10.58 -1.84
C PHE A 499 -24.48 -10.97 -1.72
N LEU A 500 -25.38 -9.99 -1.53
CA LEU A 500 -26.82 -10.24 -1.38
C LEU A 500 -27.44 -10.90 -2.61
N THR A 501 -27.01 -10.53 -3.81
CA THR A 501 -27.48 -11.15 -5.05
C THR A 501 -27.07 -12.62 -5.14
N GLY A 502 -25.88 -12.97 -4.68
CA GLY A 502 -25.41 -14.36 -4.58
C GLY A 502 -26.29 -15.23 -3.68
N PHE A 503 -26.91 -14.66 -2.64
CA PHE A 503 -27.80 -15.36 -1.71
C PHE A 503 -29.29 -15.22 -2.00
N ARG A 504 -29.69 -14.42 -3.00
CA ARG A 504 -31.11 -14.14 -3.28
C ARG A 504 -31.89 -15.42 -3.63
N ARG A 505 -33.00 -15.64 -2.91
CA ARG A 505 -33.91 -16.80 -3.04
C ARG A 505 -33.26 -18.16 -2.75
N TRP A 506 -32.16 -18.21 -1.99
CA TRP A 506 -31.57 -19.46 -1.53
C TRP A 506 -32.05 -19.79 -0.11
N LYS A 507 -32.59 -20.99 0.09
CA LYS A 507 -32.81 -21.55 1.44
C LYS A 507 -31.55 -22.38 1.78
N PRO A 508 -30.85 -22.11 2.89
CA PRO A 508 -29.67 -22.88 3.25
C PRO A 508 -30.01 -24.35 3.42
N LYS A 509 -29.12 -25.24 2.98
CA LYS A 509 -29.16 -26.65 3.41
C LYS A 509 -28.88 -26.66 4.92
N ILE A 510 -29.93 -26.66 5.73
CA ILE A 510 -29.83 -27.08 7.13
C ILE A 510 -29.58 -28.59 7.06
N VAL A 511 -28.30 -28.97 7.06
CA VAL A 511 -27.94 -30.35 7.37
C VAL A 511 -28.16 -30.46 8.88
N LEU A 512 -29.33 -30.97 9.27
CA LEU A 512 -29.53 -31.48 10.61
C LEU A 512 -28.50 -32.61 10.76
N GLU A 513 -27.46 -32.40 11.57
CA GLU A 513 -26.69 -33.50 12.10
C GLU A 513 -27.70 -34.38 12.85
N ASN A 514 -28.00 -35.57 12.33
CA ASN A 514 -28.83 -36.55 13.01
C ASN A 514 -28.23 -36.83 14.39
N PRO A 515 -28.91 -36.56 15.51
CA PRO A 515 -28.50 -37.03 16.82
C PRO A 515 -29.00 -38.47 17.01
N GLY A 516 -28.58 -39.35 16.12
CA GLY A 516 -29.05 -40.74 16.06
C GLY A 516 -27.92 -41.68 15.79
N GLU A 517 -27.02 -41.83 16.77
CA GLU A 517 -26.24 -43.04 17.04
C GLU A 517 -25.42 -42.82 18.33
N MET A 518 -26.08 -42.95 19.49
CA MET A 518 -25.46 -43.50 20.68
C MET A 518 -26.50 -44.37 21.40
N ILE A 519 -26.30 -45.68 21.23
CA ILE A 519 -26.82 -46.84 21.98
C ILE A 519 -28.29 -47.18 21.76
#